data_AF-A0A101HGB5-F1
#
_entry.id   AF-A0A101HGB5-F1
#
_cell.length_a   1.000
_cell.length_b   1.000
_cell.length_c   1.000
_cell.angle_alpha   90.00
_cell.angle_beta   90.00
_cell.angle_gamma   90.00
#
_symmetry.space_group_name_H-M   'P 1'
#
loop_
_entity.id
_entity.type
_entity.pdbx_description
1 polymer ?
#
loop_
_entity_poly.entity_id
_entity_poly.type
_entity_poly.pdbx_seq_one_letter_code
_entity_poly.pdbx_strand_id
1 'polypeptide(L)'
;MATTKQKKASKENIKKAQKKWKSMSHRQRAIAQPDGRKRAKPGSKGKGDYYRIVVRDKNQFSSFKTHDVGDKGGIQRIAGHRPSGSWDTQAWLISKKMAKKVGSTLETTNKEVKGVLKELGSKPKHLKGDIFEAKPRPNVPEKDKPTKAQQKAREENIKKAQKARRS
;
A
#
# COMPACT_ATOMS: atom_id res chain seq x y z
N MET A 1 19.92 -21.87 -42.02
CA MET A 1 20.80 -21.73 -40.83
C MET A 1 21.24 -20.28 -40.67
N ALA A 2 21.39 -19.77 -39.44
CA ALA A 2 21.88 -18.40 -39.22
C ALA A 2 23.38 -18.29 -39.57
N THR A 3 23.74 -17.22 -40.29
CA THR A 3 25.11 -16.93 -40.69
C THR A 3 26.01 -16.60 -39.49
N THR A 4 27.32 -16.77 -39.63
CA THR A 4 28.32 -16.37 -38.62
C THR A 4 28.21 -14.90 -38.23
N LYS A 5 27.94 -14.02 -39.21
CA LYS A 5 27.68 -12.59 -38.99
C LYS A 5 26.44 -12.35 -38.12
N GLN A 6 25.34 -13.05 -38.40
CA GLN A 6 24.11 -12.98 -37.58
C GLN A 6 24.34 -13.51 -36.16
N LYS A 7 25.09 -14.61 -36.00
CA LYS A 7 25.44 -15.16 -34.68
C LYS A 7 26.29 -14.18 -33.87
N LYS A 8 27.27 -13.50 -34.49
CA LYS A 8 28.12 -12.49 -33.83
C LYS A 8 27.31 -11.26 -33.41
N ALA A 9 26.49 -10.72 -34.31
CA ALA A 9 25.62 -9.59 -34.03
C ALA A 9 24.63 -9.89 -32.89
N SER A 10 24.05 -11.10 -32.87
CA SER A 10 23.18 -11.55 -31.78
C SER A 10 23.91 -11.56 -30.43
N LYS A 11 25.12 -12.14 -30.35
CA LYS A 11 25.93 -12.14 -29.12
C LYS A 11 26.28 -10.73 -28.64
N GLU A 12 26.63 -9.81 -29.54
CA GLU A 12 26.94 -8.43 -29.20
C GLU A 12 25.70 -7.68 -28.68
N ASN A 13 24.55 -7.89 -29.30
CA ASN A 13 23.28 -7.30 -28.87
C ASN A 13 22.86 -7.83 -27.50
N ILE A 14 23.03 -9.13 -27.23
CA ILE A 14 22.79 -9.72 -25.91
C ILE A 14 23.71 -9.08 -24.86
N LYS A 15 25.01 -8.92 -25.15
CA LYS A 15 25.95 -8.25 -24.22
C LYS A 15 25.56 -6.80 -23.95
N LYS A 16 25.17 -6.03 -24.98
CA LYS A 16 24.68 -4.64 -24.84
C LYS A 16 23.41 -4.59 -23.99
N ALA A 17 22.46 -5.48 -24.22
CA ALA A 17 21.22 -5.57 -23.44
C ALA A 17 21.50 -5.94 -21.97
N GLN A 18 22.38 -6.90 -21.71
CA GLN A 18 22.79 -7.28 -20.35
C GLN A 18 23.52 -6.14 -19.63
N LYS A 19 24.41 -5.41 -20.31
CA LYS A 19 25.11 -4.25 -19.73
C LYS A 19 24.11 -3.16 -19.35
N LYS A 20 23.15 -2.86 -20.23
CA LYS A 20 22.07 -1.90 -19.97
C LYS A 20 21.14 -2.35 -18.82
N TRP A 21 20.84 -3.65 -18.74
CA TRP A 21 20.04 -4.20 -17.65
C TRP A 21 20.75 -4.09 -16.29
N LYS A 22 22.05 -4.38 -16.26
CA LYS A 22 22.87 -4.28 -15.04
C LYS A 22 23.00 -2.83 -14.55
N SER A 23 23.11 -1.85 -15.45
CA SER A 23 23.20 -0.43 -15.09
C SER A 23 21.88 0.20 -14.63
N MET A 24 20.73 -0.45 -14.89
CA MET A 24 19.43 0.05 -14.44
C MET A 24 19.20 -0.17 -12.95
N SER A 25 18.63 0.84 -12.28
CA SER A 25 18.06 0.71 -10.93
C SER A 25 16.87 -0.25 -10.91
N HIS A 26 16.52 -0.76 -9.72
CA HIS A 26 15.39 -1.67 -9.55
C HIS A 26 14.07 -1.10 -10.12
N ARG A 27 13.85 0.21 -9.98
CA ARG A 27 12.68 0.90 -10.54
C ARG A 27 12.70 0.95 -12.06
N GLN A 28 13.86 1.26 -12.66
CA GLN A 28 14.02 1.27 -14.12
C GLN A 28 13.80 -0.12 -14.72
N ARG A 29 14.31 -1.18 -14.07
CA ARG A 29 14.06 -2.57 -14.49
C ARG A 29 12.57 -2.91 -14.46
N ALA A 30 11.86 -2.55 -13.39
CA ALA A 30 10.42 -2.82 -13.27
C ALA A 30 9.58 -2.12 -14.34
N ILE A 31 9.96 -0.91 -14.76
CA ILE A 31 9.27 -0.16 -15.84
C ILE A 31 9.62 -0.72 -17.22
N ALA A 32 10.87 -1.16 -17.42
CA ALA A 32 11.34 -1.74 -18.68
C ALA A 32 10.72 -3.11 -18.98
N GLN A 33 10.23 -3.84 -17.96
CA GLN A 33 9.53 -5.09 -18.18
C GLN A 33 8.15 -4.86 -18.83
N PRO A 34 7.81 -5.62 -19.89
CA PRO A 34 6.51 -5.51 -20.57
C PRO A 34 5.32 -5.66 -19.62
N ASP A 35 5.42 -6.57 -18.66
CA ASP A 35 4.36 -6.86 -17.68
C ASP A 35 4.18 -5.73 -16.68
N GLY A 36 5.27 -5.11 -16.24
CA GLY A 36 5.25 -3.96 -15.32
C GLY A 36 4.60 -2.73 -15.96
N ARG A 37 4.83 -2.50 -17.26
CA ARG A 37 4.32 -1.33 -18.01
C ARG A 37 2.83 -1.44 -18.34
N LYS A 38 2.31 -2.66 -18.54
CA LYS A 38 0.89 -2.92 -18.84
C LYS A 38 0.00 -2.98 -17.58
N ARG A 39 0.60 -3.12 -16.39
CA ARG A 39 -0.16 -3.28 -15.14
C ARG A 39 -0.95 -2.02 -14.79
N ALA A 40 -2.27 -2.17 -14.75
CA ALA A 40 -3.15 -1.13 -14.26
C ALA A 40 -3.05 -0.98 -12.74
N LYS A 41 -3.28 0.23 -12.22
CA LYS A 41 -3.37 0.43 -10.78
C LYS A 41 -4.59 -0.31 -10.23
N PRO A 42 -4.50 -0.93 -9.04
CA PRO A 42 -5.66 -1.51 -8.37
C PRO A 42 -6.83 -0.52 -8.34
N GLY A 43 -8.00 -1.01 -8.75
CA GLY A 43 -9.26 -0.26 -8.84
C GLY A 43 -9.41 0.71 -10.03
N SER A 44 -8.35 1.03 -10.78
CA SER A 44 -8.42 2.03 -11.87
C SER A 44 -9.23 1.59 -13.09
N LYS A 45 -9.35 0.28 -13.33
CA LYS A 45 -10.09 -0.28 -14.47
C LYS A 45 -11.50 -0.79 -14.11
N GLY A 46 -11.91 -0.75 -12.84
CA GLY A 46 -13.20 -1.31 -12.40
C GLY A 46 -13.28 -2.85 -12.36
N LYS A 47 -12.29 -3.55 -12.92
CA LYS A 47 -12.28 -5.01 -13.15
C LYS A 47 -11.36 -5.79 -12.19
N GLY A 48 -10.97 -5.18 -11.06
CA GLY A 48 -10.10 -5.84 -10.06
C GLY A 48 -10.88 -6.31 -8.82
N ASP A 49 -10.20 -7.07 -7.95
CA ASP A 49 -10.81 -7.65 -6.74
C ASP A 49 -10.92 -6.69 -5.55
N TYR A 50 -10.39 -5.47 -5.69
CA TYR A 50 -10.30 -4.52 -4.58
C TYR A 50 -10.90 -3.17 -4.95
N TYR A 51 -11.64 -2.60 -4.01
CA TYR A 51 -11.86 -1.16 -3.94
C TYR A 51 -10.60 -0.48 -3.40
N ARG A 52 -10.25 0.67 -3.97
CA ARG A 52 -9.11 1.47 -3.51
C ARG A 52 -9.60 2.77 -2.89
N ILE A 53 -9.38 2.95 -1.59
CA ILE A 53 -9.66 4.21 -0.90
C ILE A 53 -8.36 5.00 -0.81
N VAL A 54 -8.24 6.08 -1.57
CA VAL A 54 -7.12 7.01 -1.51
C VAL A 54 -7.33 7.95 -0.34
N VAL A 55 -6.31 8.04 0.52
CA VAL A 55 -6.34 8.84 1.74
C VAL A 55 -5.43 10.07 1.62
N ARG A 56 -4.34 9.94 0.84
CA ARG A 56 -3.39 11.02 0.57
C ARG A 56 -2.88 10.96 -0.86
N ASP A 57 -2.48 12.12 -1.37
CA ASP A 57 -1.84 12.23 -2.67
C ASP A 57 -0.54 11.40 -2.70
N LYS A 58 -0.38 10.60 -3.76
CA LYS A 58 0.82 9.82 -4.05
C LYS A 58 2.07 10.71 -4.12
N ASN A 59 1.93 11.97 -4.53
CA ASN A 59 3.06 12.88 -4.77
C ASN A 59 3.75 13.30 -3.46
N GLN A 60 3.09 13.08 -2.31
CA GLN A 60 3.68 13.30 -0.99
C GLN A 60 4.69 12.20 -0.58
N PHE A 61 4.88 11.17 -1.41
CA PHE A 61 5.65 9.98 -1.08
C PHE A 61 6.68 9.63 -2.16
N SER A 62 7.83 9.13 -1.73
CA SER A 62 8.95 8.73 -2.59
C SER A 62 8.91 7.24 -2.94
N SER A 63 8.43 6.40 -2.02
CA SER A 63 8.29 4.96 -2.23
C SER A 63 7.07 4.41 -1.50
N PHE A 64 6.63 3.20 -1.87
CA PHE A 64 5.44 2.57 -1.31
C PHE A 64 5.73 1.13 -0.89
N LYS A 65 5.08 0.68 0.19
CA LYS A 65 5.01 -0.71 0.64
C LYS A 65 3.57 -1.12 0.84
N THR A 66 3.26 -2.36 0.50
CA THR A 66 1.94 -2.95 0.75
C THR A 66 2.04 -3.89 1.94
N HIS A 67 1.14 -3.74 2.90
CA HIS A 67 1.01 -4.63 4.06
C HIS A 67 -0.38 -5.25 4.05
N ASP A 68 -0.48 -6.55 4.29
CA ASP A 68 -1.77 -7.17 4.62
C ASP A 68 -2.10 -6.82 6.08
N VAL A 69 -3.33 -6.36 6.33
CA VAL A 69 -3.76 -5.86 7.65
C VAL A 69 -5.10 -6.52 7.97
N GLY A 70 -5.04 -7.66 8.64
CA GLY A 70 -6.21 -8.51 8.94
C GLY A 70 -6.03 -9.91 8.36
N ASP A 71 -7.16 -10.59 8.09
CA ASP A 71 -7.14 -11.89 7.43
C ASP A 71 -6.61 -11.79 6.00
N LYS A 72 -5.83 -12.81 5.62
CA LYS A 72 -5.11 -12.86 4.34
C LYS A 72 -6.02 -12.53 3.15
N GLY A 73 -5.68 -11.47 2.41
CA GLY A 73 -6.38 -11.07 1.18
C GLY A 73 -7.68 -10.29 1.38
N GLY A 74 -7.99 -9.88 2.60
CA GLY A 74 -9.15 -9.05 2.92
C GLY A 74 -8.88 -7.55 2.74
N ILE A 75 -7.90 -7.04 3.49
CA ILE A 75 -7.62 -5.61 3.61
C ILE A 75 -6.10 -5.39 3.49
N GLN A 76 -5.69 -4.58 2.53
CA GLN A 76 -4.28 -4.21 2.38
C GLN A 76 -4.07 -2.72 2.59
N ARG A 77 -3.02 -2.37 3.32
CA ARG A 77 -2.56 -0.99 3.52
C ARG A 77 -1.43 -0.67 2.56
N ILE A 78 -1.60 0.35 1.75
CA ILE A 78 -0.52 0.97 0.97
C ILE A 78 0.09 2.08 1.83
N ALA A 79 1.24 1.80 2.43
CA ALA A 79 2.03 2.78 3.15
C ALA A 79 3.00 3.49 2.20
N GLY A 80 3.07 4.81 2.28
CA GLY A 80 4.02 5.63 1.55
C GLY A 80 5.11 6.16 2.48
N HIS A 81 6.35 6.14 2.01
CA HIS A 81 7.48 6.78 2.67
C HIS A 81 7.58 8.24 2.24
N ARG A 82 7.58 9.17 3.18
CA ARG A 82 7.72 10.60 2.91
C ARG A 82 9.17 10.99 2.69
N PRO A 83 9.44 12.09 1.98
CA PRO A 83 10.79 12.68 1.91
C PRO A 83 11.38 12.99 3.29
N SER A 84 10.53 13.33 4.27
CA SER A 84 10.93 13.58 5.67
C SER A 84 11.35 12.32 6.45
N GLY A 85 11.30 11.12 5.85
CA GLY A 85 11.66 9.86 6.51
C GLY A 85 10.52 9.16 7.26
N SER A 86 9.36 9.80 7.40
CA SER A 86 8.21 9.19 8.06
C SER A 86 7.38 8.31 7.12
N TRP A 87 6.72 7.30 7.67
CA TRP A 87 5.76 6.45 6.95
C TRP A 87 4.34 6.86 7.25
N ASP A 88 3.50 6.84 6.22
CA ASP A 88 2.10 7.19 6.38
C ASP A 88 1.20 6.40 5.41
N THR A 89 -0.09 6.30 5.71
CA THR A 89 -1.02 5.60 4.82
C THR A 89 -1.33 6.46 3.59
N GLN A 90 -1.09 5.91 2.40
CA GLN A 90 -1.49 6.52 1.12
C GLN A 90 -2.89 6.07 0.70
N ALA A 91 -3.15 4.76 0.81
CA ALA A 91 -4.43 4.19 0.43
C ALA A 91 -4.70 2.86 1.15
N TRP A 92 -5.97 2.50 1.21
CA TRP A 92 -6.45 1.19 1.60
C TRP A 92 -6.98 0.43 0.38
N LEU A 93 -6.72 -0.87 0.31
CA LEU A 93 -7.33 -1.79 -0.63
C LEU A 93 -8.27 -2.70 0.16
N ILE A 94 -9.54 -2.72 -0.21
CA ILE A 94 -10.57 -3.51 0.47
C ILE A 94 -11.16 -4.47 -0.54
N SER A 95 -11.12 -5.76 -0.22
CA SER A 95 -11.66 -6.80 -1.08
C SER A 95 -13.15 -6.57 -1.37
N LYS A 96 -13.55 -6.72 -2.64
CA LYS A 96 -14.95 -6.67 -3.08
C LYS A 96 -15.81 -7.76 -2.45
N LYS A 97 -15.21 -8.81 -1.90
CA LYS A 97 -15.93 -9.85 -1.14
C LYS A 97 -16.38 -9.36 0.24
N MET A 98 -15.69 -8.36 0.80
CA MET A 98 -15.93 -7.86 2.16
C MET A 98 -16.65 -6.51 2.20
N ALA A 99 -16.72 -5.80 1.07
CA ALA A 99 -17.41 -4.52 0.96
C ALA A 99 -18.24 -4.45 -0.32
N LYS A 100 -19.27 -3.62 -0.33
CA LYS A 100 -20.08 -3.33 -1.51
C LYS A 100 -20.18 -1.82 -1.70
N LYS A 101 -20.18 -1.38 -2.96
CA LYS A 101 -20.49 0.01 -3.29
C LYS A 101 -22.00 0.19 -3.17
N VAL A 102 -22.42 1.17 -2.38
CA VAL A 102 -23.82 1.60 -2.23
C VAL A 102 -23.87 3.09 -2.55
N GLY A 103 -24.52 3.46 -3.64
CA GLY A 103 -24.52 4.83 -4.15
C GLY A 103 -23.09 5.36 -4.38
N SER A 104 -22.73 6.43 -3.66
CA SER A 104 -21.42 7.09 -3.75
C SER A 104 -20.41 6.66 -2.67
N THR A 105 -20.72 5.65 -1.85
CA THR A 105 -19.88 5.21 -0.72
C THR A 105 -19.68 3.69 -0.72
N LEU A 106 -18.82 3.22 0.19
CA LEU A 106 -18.62 1.81 0.50
C LEU A 106 -19.34 1.46 1.80
N GLU A 107 -20.06 0.34 1.76
CA GLU A 107 -20.68 -0.28 2.93
C GLU A 107 -20.18 -1.70 3.11
N THR A 108 -20.26 -2.19 4.34
CA THR A 108 -19.74 -3.50 4.71
C THR A 108 -20.46 -4.03 5.94
N THR A 109 -20.60 -5.36 6.02
CA THR A 109 -21.01 -6.07 7.24
C THR A 109 -19.81 -6.56 8.06
N ASN A 110 -18.63 -6.67 7.44
CA ASN A 110 -17.40 -7.18 8.05
C ASN A 110 -16.84 -6.19 9.09
N LYS A 111 -16.49 -6.71 10.28
CA LYS A 111 -16.03 -5.90 11.42
C LYS A 111 -14.68 -5.21 11.17
N GLU A 112 -13.74 -5.88 10.50
CA GLU A 112 -12.42 -5.34 10.21
C GLU A 112 -12.50 -4.18 9.22
N VAL A 113 -13.28 -4.35 8.16
CA VAL A 113 -13.53 -3.30 7.16
C VAL A 113 -14.25 -2.12 7.82
N LYS A 114 -15.23 -2.37 8.69
CA LYS A 114 -15.87 -1.30 9.50
C LYS A 114 -14.86 -0.54 10.35
N GLY A 115 -13.87 -1.23 10.93
CA GLY A 115 -12.77 -0.62 11.68
C GLY A 115 -11.98 0.36 10.82
N VAL A 116 -11.51 -0.09 9.66
CA VAL A 116 -10.78 0.77 8.71
C VAL A 116 -11.60 1.98 8.29
N LEU A 117 -12.88 1.80 7.95
CA LEU A 117 -13.74 2.89 7.52
C LEU A 117 -14.01 3.92 8.64
N LYS A 118 -14.04 3.50 9.91
CA LYS A 118 -14.18 4.38 11.07
C LYS A 118 -12.93 5.20 11.35
N GLU A 119 -11.74 4.68 11.04
CA GLU A 119 -10.48 5.39 11.23
C GLU A 119 -10.24 6.50 10.19
N LEU A 120 -10.96 6.47 9.06
CA LEU A 120 -10.87 7.51 8.05
C LEU A 120 -11.44 8.82 8.58
N GLY A 121 -10.81 9.95 8.22
CA GLY A 121 -11.30 11.28 8.61
C GLY A 121 -12.54 11.73 7.85
N SER A 122 -13.01 10.96 6.87
CA SER A 122 -14.29 11.17 6.20
C SER A 122 -14.81 9.87 5.61
N LYS A 123 -16.13 9.81 5.37
CA LYS A 123 -16.72 8.72 4.59
C LYS A 123 -16.08 8.66 3.19
N PRO A 124 -15.76 7.48 2.65
CA PRO A 124 -15.22 7.34 1.30
C PRO A 124 -16.21 7.88 0.26
N LYS A 125 -15.74 8.76 -0.62
CA LYS A 125 -16.50 9.27 -1.75
C LYS A 125 -16.02 8.61 -3.03
N HIS A 126 -16.93 8.10 -3.84
CA HIS A 126 -16.60 7.50 -5.13
C HIS A 126 -15.97 8.54 -6.06
N LEU A 127 -14.84 8.20 -6.68
CA LEU A 127 -14.17 9.03 -7.69
C LEU A 127 -14.38 8.47 -9.09
N LYS A 128 -13.89 7.25 -9.35
CA LYS A 128 -13.98 6.59 -10.66
C LYS A 128 -13.66 5.10 -10.55
N GLY A 129 -14.24 4.28 -11.41
CA GLY A 129 -14.02 2.82 -11.37
C GLY A 129 -14.30 2.28 -9.97
N ASP A 130 -13.31 1.63 -9.35
CA ASP A 130 -13.37 1.15 -7.95
C ASP A 130 -12.56 2.05 -6.99
N ILE A 131 -12.27 3.29 -7.38
CA ILE A 131 -11.50 4.24 -6.58
C ILE A 131 -12.44 5.15 -5.81
N PHE A 132 -12.14 5.30 -4.53
CA PHE A 132 -12.78 6.21 -3.59
C PHE A 132 -11.72 7.12 -2.97
N GLU A 133 -12.15 8.25 -2.42
CA GLU A 133 -11.32 9.18 -1.68
C GLU A 133 -11.88 9.43 -0.29
N ALA A 134 -11.00 9.51 0.69
CA ALA A 134 -11.33 9.84 2.06
C ALA A 134 -10.25 10.73 2.67
N LYS A 135 -10.60 11.53 3.68
CA LYS A 135 -9.63 12.30 4.46
C LYS A 135 -8.77 11.36 5.32
N PRO A 136 -7.50 11.72 5.58
CA PRO A 136 -6.68 10.99 6.53
C PRO A 136 -7.31 11.01 7.92
N ARG A 137 -6.92 10.02 8.74
CA ARG A 137 -7.33 9.96 10.14
C ARG A 137 -7.16 11.34 10.80
N PRO A 138 -8.13 11.80 11.60
CA PRO A 138 -8.03 13.08 12.28
C PRO A 138 -6.73 13.18 13.07
N ASN A 139 -6.11 14.37 13.08
CA ASN A 139 -4.95 14.60 13.94
C ASN A 139 -5.42 14.61 15.40
N VAL A 140 -4.88 13.71 16.21
CA VAL A 140 -5.14 13.69 17.65
C VAL A 140 -4.23 14.75 18.30
N PRO A 141 -4.77 15.70 19.10
CA PRO A 141 -3.97 16.69 19.83
C PRO A 141 -2.87 16.01 20.67
N GLU A 142 -1.72 16.68 20.85
CA GLU A 142 -0.61 16.11 21.62
C GLU A 142 -0.96 15.79 23.06
N LYS A 143 -1.79 16.62 23.72
CA LYS A 143 -2.31 16.38 25.07
C LYS A 143 -3.10 15.08 25.20
N ASP A 144 -3.68 14.60 24.10
CA ASP A 144 -4.48 13.37 24.03
C ASP A 144 -3.62 12.17 23.58
N LYS A 145 -2.32 12.38 23.35
CA LYS A 145 -1.31 11.32 23.19
C LYS A 145 -0.60 11.14 24.54
N PRO A 146 -0.33 9.91 25.01
CA PRO A 146 -0.65 8.59 24.47
C PRO A 146 -2.11 8.16 24.74
N THR A 147 -2.68 7.34 23.85
CA THR A 147 -4.07 6.87 24.00
C THR A 147 -4.24 6.00 25.24
N LYS A 148 -5.46 5.89 25.78
CA LYS A 148 -5.75 5.01 26.95
C LYS A 148 -5.26 3.57 26.74
N ALA A 149 -5.32 3.05 25.52
CA ALA A 149 -4.80 1.73 25.18
C ALA A 149 -3.26 1.67 25.27
N GLN A 150 -2.57 2.71 24.78
CA GLN A 150 -1.11 2.81 24.90
C GLN A 150 -0.65 2.97 26.35
N GLN A 151 -1.40 3.71 27.17
CA GLN A 151 -1.14 3.84 28.61
C GLN A 151 -1.25 2.48 29.30
N LYS A 152 -2.35 1.75 29.07
CA LYS A 152 -2.54 0.38 29.61
C LYS A 152 -1.42 -0.57 29.19
N ALA A 153 -1.09 -0.60 27.89
CA ALA A 153 -0.01 -1.46 27.38
C ALA A 153 1.35 -1.08 27.99
N ARG A 154 1.61 0.21 28.20
CA ARG A 154 2.83 0.69 28.87
C ARG A 154 2.88 0.22 30.32
N GLU A 155 1.78 0.37 31.07
CA GLU A 155 1.68 -0.10 32.45
C GLU A 155 1.90 -1.62 32.56
N GLU A 156 1.28 -2.40 31.69
CA GLU A 156 1.44 -3.86 31.63
C GLU A 156 2.89 -4.26 31.34
N ASN A 157 3.54 -3.59 30.38
CA ASN A 157 4.95 -3.83 30.06
C ASN A 157 5.88 -3.45 31.22
N ILE A 158 5.60 -2.34 31.92
CA ILE A 158 6.35 -1.95 33.12
C ILE A 158 6.20 -3.00 34.22
N LYS A 159 4.97 -3.46 34.50
CA LYS A 159 4.73 -4.53 35.49
C LYS A 159 5.47 -5.82 35.13
N LYS A 160 5.46 -6.20 33.85
CA LYS A 160 6.18 -7.39 33.35
C LYS A 160 7.68 -7.26 33.53
N ALA A 161 8.25 -6.10 33.21
CA ALA A 161 9.68 -5.82 33.39
C ALA A 161 10.08 -5.80 34.87
N GLN A 162 9.25 -5.23 35.75
CA GLN A 162 9.48 -5.25 37.19
C GLN A 162 9.45 -6.66 37.78
N LYS A 163 8.50 -7.50 37.33
CA LYS A 163 8.44 -8.92 37.74
C LYS A 163 9.70 -9.68 37.31
N ALA A 164 10.15 -9.50 36.07
CA ALA A 164 11.36 -10.13 35.55
C ALA A 164 12.66 -9.67 36.24
N ARG A 165 12.67 -8.49 36.86
CA ARG A 165 13.82 -7.96 37.61
C ARG A 165 13.85 -8.44 39.07
N ARG A 166 12.72 -8.94 39.59
CA ARG A 166 12.59 -9.47 40.96
C ARG A 166 12.70 -11.00 41.02
N SER A 167 12.71 -11.68 39.87
CA SER A 167 12.99 -13.11 39.72
C SER A 167 14.46 -13.32 39.42
#